data_AF-A0AAD9PPT5-F1
#
_entry.id   AF-A0AAD9PPT5-F1
#
_cell.length_a   1.000
_cell.length_b   1.000
_cell.length_c   1.000
_cell.angle_alpha   90.00
_cell.angle_beta   90.00
_cell.angle_gamma   90.00
#
_symmetry.space_group_name_H-M   'P 1'
#
loop_
_entity.id
_entity.type
_entity.pdbx_description
1 polymer ?
#
loop_
_entity_poly.entity_id
_entity_poly.type
_entity_poly.pdbx_seq_one_letter_code
_entity_poly.pdbx_strand_id
1 'polypeptide(L)'
;MNLTGFSKPPSFLIPAKSCSEIKYKSPQATSDSYTIDPDEERSHGPFTAFCDMTGKNGVGMTVISHDSEATMHVTGYEPRGNYVRNVHYIATGLTNVPQLASLTDVSTHCEQFIKYECRGSKLFNGNHGLWVSRTRAKMTYWGGATPADHKNGHPELLRLTHAQTQLMGVIAIKITKMSCARAAVF
;
A
#
# COMPACT_ATOMS: atom_id res chain seq x y z
N MET A 1 35.48 -1.95 -47.91
CA MET A 1 34.48 -2.98 -47.59
C MET A 1 34.42 -3.13 -46.07
N ASN A 2 33.25 -3.52 -45.54
CA ASN A 2 32.97 -3.74 -44.10
C ASN A 2 33.47 -5.16 -43.70
N LEU A 3 33.64 -5.63 -42.45
CA LEU A 3 33.17 -5.29 -41.09
C LEU A 3 34.40 -5.26 -40.11
N THR A 4 34.35 -5.20 -38.76
CA THR A 4 33.30 -5.30 -37.71
C THR A 4 33.56 -4.33 -36.55
N GLY A 5 32.58 -3.52 -36.17
CA GLY A 5 32.53 -2.92 -34.83
C GLY A 5 31.85 -3.87 -33.85
N PHE A 6 32.35 -3.96 -32.61
CA PHE A 6 31.59 -4.60 -31.52
C PHE A 6 30.44 -3.70 -31.11
N SER A 7 29.25 -3.93 -31.68
CA SER A 7 28.02 -3.32 -31.15
C SER A 7 27.77 -3.85 -29.74
N LYS A 8 27.83 -2.96 -28.75
CA LYS A 8 27.30 -3.22 -27.41
C LYS A 8 25.89 -3.80 -27.55
N PRO A 9 25.54 -4.91 -26.89
CA PRO A 9 24.19 -5.48 -27.01
C PRO A 9 23.16 -4.42 -26.61
N PRO A 10 21.93 -4.46 -27.18
CA PRO A 10 20.89 -3.54 -26.78
C PRO A 10 20.67 -3.70 -25.28
N SER A 11 20.88 -2.61 -24.54
CA SER A 11 20.49 -2.54 -23.14
C SER A 11 19.02 -2.93 -23.04
N PHE A 12 18.71 -3.93 -22.22
CA PHE A 12 17.34 -4.17 -21.78
C PHE A 12 16.76 -2.83 -21.35
N LEU A 13 15.58 -2.48 -21.87
CA LEU A 13 14.91 -1.24 -21.52
C LEU A 13 14.53 -1.33 -20.04
N ILE A 14 15.36 -0.73 -19.18
CA ILE A 14 15.12 -0.66 -17.73
C ILE A 14 13.74 0.01 -17.54
N PRO A 15 12.76 -0.67 -16.90
CA PRO A 15 11.45 -0.08 -16.67
C PRO A 15 11.57 1.17 -15.80
N ALA A 16 10.58 2.07 -15.88
CA ALA A 16 10.55 3.24 -15.01
C ALA A 16 10.30 2.84 -13.56
N LYS A 17 10.83 3.60 -12.59
CA LYS A 17 10.70 3.32 -11.15
C LYS A 17 9.28 3.44 -10.63
N SER A 18 8.48 4.28 -11.28
CA SER A 18 7.14 4.63 -10.84
C SER A 18 6.30 5.14 -12.01
N CYS A 19 4.98 5.16 -11.81
CA CYS A 19 4.05 5.82 -12.72
C CYS A 19 4.34 7.31 -12.90
N SER A 20 4.90 7.97 -11.87
CA SER A 20 5.26 9.38 -11.94
C SER A 20 6.47 9.64 -12.83
N GLU A 21 7.45 8.72 -12.85
CA GLU A 21 8.55 8.79 -13.81
C GLU A 21 8.09 8.51 -15.24
N ILE A 22 7.15 7.56 -15.45
CA ILE A 22 6.53 7.33 -16.77
C ILE A 22 5.84 8.60 -17.25
N LYS A 23 5.05 9.25 -16.39
CA LYS A 23 4.30 10.47 -16.72
C LYS A 23 5.21 11.67 -16.98
N TYR A 24 6.34 11.76 -16.27
CA TYR A 24 7.37 12.77 -16.52
C TYR A 24 8.07 12.55 -17.87
N LYS A 25 8.48 11.32 -18.19
CA LYS A 25 9.14 10.96 -19.46
C LYS A 25 8.18 11.01 -20.67
N SER A 26 6.91 10.71 -20.45
CA SER A 26 5.84 10.73 -21.44
C SER A 26 4.62 11.49 -20.91
N PRO A 27 4.56 12.82 -21.07
CA PRO A 27 3.44 13.63 -20.61
C PRO A 27 2.08 13.21 -21.20
N GLN A 28 2.09 12.57 -22.38
CA GLN A 28 0.90 12.06 -23.06
C GLN A 28 0.47 10.66 -22.59
N ALA A 29 1.17 10.04 -21.63
CA ALA A 29 0.76 8.76 -21.06
C ALA A 29 -0.64 8.84 -20.42
N THR A 30 -1.49 7.89 -20.78
CA THR A 30 -2.86 7.70 -20.29
C THR A 30 -2.90 6.69 -19.14
N SER A 31 -3.98 6.66 -18.37
CA SER A 31 -4.13 5.70 -17.28
C SER A 31 -4.27 4.28 -17.82
N ASP A 32 -3.38 3.38 -17.39
CA ASP A 32 -3.31 1.98 -17.84
C ASP A 32 -2.41 1.17 -16.88
N SER A 33 -2.26 -0.13 -17.12
CA SER A 33 -1.29 -1.00 -16.45
C SER A 33 0.10 -0.87 -17.07
N TYR A 34 1.09 -0.44 -16.29
CA TYR A 34 2.49 -0.32 -16.73
C TYR A 34 3.41 -1.21 -15.91
N THR A 35 4.46 -1.73 -16.55
CA THR A 35 5.54 -2.41 -15.84
C THR A 35 6.51 -1.37 -15.27
N ILE A 36 6.74 -1.44 -13.97
CA ILE A 36 7.64 -0.57 -13.22
C ILE A 36 8.70 -1.38 -12.46
N ASP A 37 9.83 -0.75 -12.18
CA ASP A 37 10.96 -1.33 -11.47
C ASP A 37 11.54 -0.33 -10.45
N PRO A 38 10.97 -0.26 -9.23
CA PRO A 38 11.35 0.75 -8.25
C PRO A 38 12.76 0.57 -7.67
N ASP A 39 13.29 -0.66 -7.65
CA ASP A 39 14.65 -0.97 -7.16
C ASP A 39 15.70 -1.23 -8.27
N GLU A 40 15.33 -1.16 -9.55
CA GLU A 40 16.24 -1.34 -10.70
C GLU A 40 16.94 -2.73 -10.66
N GLU A 41 18.23 -2.81 -11.02
CA GLU A 41 19.04 -4.04 -11.03
C GLU A 41 19.36 -4.61 -9.62
N ARG A 42 18.47 -4.43 -8.63
CA ARG A 42 18.60 -4.94 -7.27
C ARG A 42 17.91 -6.31 -7.12
N SER A 43 17.41 -6.63 -5.93
CA SER A 43 17.03 -7.99 -5.52
C SER A 43 15.66 -8.43 -6.00
N HIS A 44 14.81 -7.53 -6.46
CA HIS A 44 13.48 -7.84 -6.99
C HIS A 44 13.43 -7.50 -8.48
N GLY A 45 12.60 -8.24 -9.22
CA GLY A 45 12.33 -7.89 -10.61
C GLY A 45 11.23 -6.82 -10.75
N PRO A 46 10.97 -6.37 -11.98
CA PRO A 46 9.87 -5.47 -12.26
C PRO A 46 8.50 -6.12 -12.00
N PHE A 47 7.50 -5.28 -11.74
CA PHE A 47 6.11 -5.68 -11.58
C PHE A 47 5.14 -4.72 -12.28
N THR A 48 3.96 -5.19 -12.64
CA THR A 48 2.93 -4.40 -13.29
C THR A 48 2.01 -3.75 -12.26
N ALA A 49 1.93 -2.42 -12.30
CA ALA A 49 1.03 -1.61 -11.47
C ALA A 49 0.03 -0.85 -12.35
N PHE A 50 -1.14 -0.51 -11.80
CA PHE A 50 -2.02 0.44 -12.48
C PHE A 50 -1.49 1.86 -12.25
N CYS A 51 -1.30 2.61 -13.31
CA CYS A 51 -0.94 4.02 -13.25
C CYS A 51 -2.17 4.87 -13.52
N ASP A 52 -2.63 5.63 -12.53
CA ASP A 52 -3.57 6.72 -12.78
C ASP A 52 -2.79 7.97 -13.22
N MET A 53 -2.77 8.20 -14.52
CA MET A 53 -2.13 9.36 -15.16
C MET A 53 -3.01 10.62 -15.16
N THR A 54 -4.19 10.56 -14.55
CA THR A 54 -5.16 11.67 -14.46
C THR A 54 -5.32 12.20 -13.03
N GLY A 55 -5.22 11.32 -12.02
CA GLY A 55 -5.28 11.66 -10.61
C GLY A 55 -4.21 12.65 -10.16
N LYS A 56 -4.52 13.39 -9.08
CA LYS A 56 -3.64 14.37 -8.42
C LYS A 56 -2.91 15.28 -9.42
N ASN A 57 -3.67 15.97 -10.27
CA ASN A 57 -3.18 16.89 -11.30
C ASN A 57 -2.29 16.24 -12.37
N GLY A 58 -2.54 14.96 -12.67
CA GLY A 58 -1.81 14.24 -13.72
C GLY A 58 -0.36 13.88 -13.35
N VAL A 59 -0.08 13.66 -12.06
CA VAL A 59 1.28 13.33 -11.56
C VAL A 59 1.76 11.93 -11.95
N GLY A 60 0.85 11.03 -12.34
CA GLY A 60 1.16 9.61 -12.55
C GLY A 60 1.21 8.85 -11.22
N MET A 61 0.03 8.56 -10.67
CA MET A 61 -0.11 7.88 -9.38
C MET A 61 -0.04 6.36 -9.56
N THR A 62 0.92 5.71 -8.89
CA THR A 62 0.97 4.24 -8.81
C THR A 62 -0.11 3.71 -7.88
N VAL A 63 -0.93 2.78 -8.37
CA VAL A 63 -2.00 2.12 -7.62
C VAL A 63 -1.72 0.61 -7.58
N ILE A 64 -1.72 0.05 -6.37
CA ILE A 64 -1.51 -1.38 -6.09
C ILE A 64 -2.74 -1.91 -5.37
N SER A 65 -3.42 -2.88 -5.98
CA SER A 65 -4.61 -3.54 -5.43
C SER A 65 -4.28 -4.54 -4.33
N HIS A 66 -5.30 -5.02 -3.62
CA HIS A 66 -5.14 -5.99 -2.53
C HIS A 66 -6.40 -6.85 -2.28
N ASP A 67 -6.23 -7.95 -1.54
CA ASP A 67 -7.23 -9.01 -1.38
C ASP A 67 -8.43 -8.69 -0.47
N SER A 68 -8.43 -7.53 0.20
CA SER A 68 -9.60 -7.00 0.95
C SER A 68 -10.14 -5.67 0.37
N GLU A 69 -10.03 -5.49 -0.96
CA GLU A 69 -10.82 -4.57 -1.83
C GLU A 69 -12.32 -4.44 -1.48
N ALA A 70 -12.93 -5.50 -0.93
CA ALA A 70 -14.37 -5.62 -0.70
C ALA A 70 -14.81 -5.49 0.78
N THR A 71 -16.07 -5.09 0.99
CA THR A 71 -16.69 -5.03 2.33
C THR A 71 -16.89 -6.43 2.92
N MET A 72 -16.40 -6.66 4.14
CA MET A 72 -16.55 -7.92 4.87
C MET A 72 -17.44 -7.75 6.11
N HIS A 73 -18.38 -8.67 6.36
CA HIS A 73 -19.07 -8.76 7.66
C HIS A 73 -18.31 -9.72 8.57
N VAL A 74 -18.14 -9.40 9.86
CA VAL A 74 -17.40 -10.28 10.78
C VAL A 74 -18.02 -10.34 12.18
N THR A 75 -18.35 -11.57 12.60
CA THR A 75 -19.03 -11.96 13.85
C THR A 75 -18.46 -13.29 14.37
N GLY A 76 -18.63 -13.62 15.65
CA GLY A 76 -18.06 -14.85 16.24
C GLY A 76 -16.60 -14.73 16.67
N TYR A 77 -16.07 -13.50 16.73
CA TYR A 77 -14.70 -13.18 17.14
C TYR A 77 -14.69 -12.19 18.32
N GLU A 78 -15.55 -12.45 19.30
CA GLU A 78 -15.66 -11.70 20.55
C GLU A 78 -14.43 -11.86 21.47
N PRO A 79 -13.70 -13.00 21.51
CA PRO A 79 -12.49 -13.14 22.33
C PRO A 79 -11.30 -12.30 21.86
N ARG A 80 -10.38 -12.02 22.79
CA ARG A 80 -9.26 -11.12 22.52
C ARG A 80 -8.20 -11.73 21.60
N GLY A 81 -8.00 -11.10 20.44
CA GLY A 81 -6.98 -11.40 19.45
C GLY A 81 -7.43 -12.46 18.46
N ASN A 82 -8.71 -12.84 18.48
CA ASN A 82 -9.24 -13.99 17.75
C ASN A 82 -9.43 -13.72 16.25
N TYR A 83 -9.71 -12.47 15.86
CA TYR A 83 -9.74 -12.09 14.45
C TYR A 83 -8.42 -11.47 14.01
N VAL A 84 -7.88 -12.00 12.91
CA VAL A 84 -6.72 -11.47 12.21
C VAL A 84 -7.05 -11.39 10.73
N ARG A 85 -6.93 -10.21 10.12
CA ARG A 85 -6.90 -10.04 8.67
C ARG A 85 -5.50 -9.68 8.25
N ASN A 86 -4.84 -10.55 7.49
CA ASN A 86 -3.63 -10.21 6.75
C ASN A 86 -4.06 -9.70 5.37
N VAL A 87 -3.47 -8.60 4.93
CA VAL A 87 -3.67 -8.03 3.59
C VAL A 87 -2.61 -8.60 2.65
N HIS A 88 -3.05 -9.09 1.49
CA HIS A 88 -2.15 -9.49 0.41
C HIS A 88 -2.30 -8.51 -0.76
N TYR A 89 -1.22 -7.83 -1.12
CA TYR A 89 -1.19 -6.94 -2.28
C TYR A 89 -1.06 -7.75 -3.57
N ILE A 90 -1.72 -7.28 -4.62
CA ILE A 90 -1.93 -8.00 -5.88
C ILE A 90 -1.41 -7.13 -7.03
N ALA A 91 -0.38 -7.62 -7.71
CA ALA A 91 0.19 -7.05 -8.92
C ALA A 91 0.95 -8.14 -9.70
N THR A 92 0.91 -8.12 -11.02
CA THR A 92 1.63 -9.12 -11.85
C THR A 92 3.14 -8.94 -11.67
N GLY A 93 3.87 -10.01 -11.32
CA GLY A 93 5.31 -9.93 -11.05
C GLY A 93 5.67 -9.42 -9.64
N LEU A 94 4.69 -9.02 -8.82
CA LEU A 94 4.92 -8.75 -7.40
C LEU A 94 5.08 -10.08 -6.67
N THR A 95 6.25 -10.28 -6.06
CA THR A 95 6.62 -11.55 -5.40
C THR A 95 6.52 -11.50 -3.89
N ASN A 96 6.72 -10.32 -3.30
CA ASN A 96 6.72 -10.11 -1.86
C ASN A 96 6.44 -8.64 -1.52
N VAL A 97 6.24 -8.35 -0.23
CA VAL A 97 6.01 -6.99 0.25
C VAL A 97 7.26 -6.10 0.29
N PRO A 98 8.47 -6.58 0.66
CA PRO A 98 9.70 -5.80 0.52
C PRO A 98 9.87 -5.08 -0.84
N GLN A 99 9.43 -5.67 -1.94
CA GLN A 99 9.38 -5.04 -3.27
C GLN A 99 8.53 -3.74 -3.31
N LEU A 100 7.46 -3.63 -2.50
CA LEU A 100 6.67 -2.39 -2.32
C LEU A 100 7.35 -1.36 -1.42
N ALA A 101 8.35 -1.75 -0.61
CA ALA A 101 9.12 -0.79 0.16
C ALA A 101 9.94 0.11 -0.77
N SER A 102 10.58 -0.48 -1.81
CA SER A 102 11.27 0.25 -2.87
C SER A 102 10.36 1.28 -3.56
N LEU A 103 9.12 0.90 -3.89
CA LEU A 103 8.11 1.82 -4.43
C LEU A 103 7.78 2.97 -3.47
N THR A 104 7.74 2.70 -2.17
CA THR A 104 7.54 3.73 -1.14
C THR A 104 8.71 4.71 -1.12
N ASP A 105 9.94 4.19 -1.18
CA ASP A 105 11.18 4.96 -1.02
C ASP A 105 11.46 5.90 -2.22
N VAL A 106 10.94 5.57 -3.42
CA VAL A 106 10.97 6.45 -4.61
C VAL A 106 9.77 7.39 -4.75
N SER A 107 8.80 7.34 -3.83
CA SER A 107 7.53 8.08 -3.92
C SER A 107 7.43 9.19 -2.88
N THR A 108 7.29 10.45 -3.30
CA THR A 108 7.17 11.62 -2.41
C THR A 108 5.97 11.56 -1.47
N HIS A 109 4.88 10.92 -1.90
CA HIS A 109 3.66 10.71 -1.13
C HIS A 109 3.08 9.33 -1.45
N CYS A 110 2.78 8.52 -0.43
CA CYS A 110 1.86 7.39 -0.57
C CYS A 110 0.73 7.52 0.46
N GLU A 111 -0.44 7.03 0.08
CA GLU A 111 -1.66 7.00 0.88
C GLU A 111 -2.24 5.59 0.77
N GLN A 112 -2.74 5.06 1.89
CA GLN A 112 -3.58 3.87 1.91
C GLN A 112 -4.64 4.10 2.99
N PHE A 113 -5.88 3.74 2.70
CA PHE A 113 -6.99 4.06 3.57
C PHE A 113 -7.45 2.83 4.34
N ILE A 114 -7.92 3.09 5.55
CA ILE A 114 -8.51 2.12 6.44
C ILE A 114 -9.92 2.59 6.73
N LYS A 115 -10.91 1.75 6.48
CA LYS A 115 -12.28 1.96 6.97
C LYS A 115 -12.60 0.92 8.05
N TYR A 116 -13.45 1.28 9.01
CA TYR A 116 -13.76 0.40 10.14
C TYR A 116 -15.11 0.77 10.79
N GLU A 117 -16.18 0.04 10.45
CA GLU A 117 -17.52 0.27 11.02
C GLU A 117 -17.89 -0.90 11.95
N CYS A 118 -18.00 -0.61 13.26
CA CYS A 118 -18.11 -1.64 14.29
C CYS A 118 -19.22 -1.35 15.31
N ARG A 119 -19.80 -2.40 15.89
CA ARG A 119 -20.68 -2.31 17.06
C ARG A 119 -20.07 -3.10 18.21
N GLY A 120 -19.96 -2.49 19.39
CA GLY A 120 -19.45 -3.15 20.60
C GLY A 120 -17.94 -3.49 20.59
N SER A 121 -17.23 -3.18 19.50
CA SER A 121 -15.77 -3.18 19.43
C SER A 121 -15.21 -1.77 19.59
N LYS A 122 -13.92 -1.66 19.93
CA LYS A 122 -13.17 -0.41 19.97
C LYS A 122 -11.79 -0.66 19.38
N LEU A 123 -11.38 0.10 18.37
CA LEU A 123 -10.00 0.05 17.93
C LEU A 123 -9.11 0.81 18.93
N PHE A 124 -7.90 0.33 19.16
CA PHE A 124 -6.84 0.90 20.02
C PHE A 124 -7.14 1.06 21.52
N ASN A 125 -8.39 1.15 21.96
CA ASN A 125 -8.76 1.32 23.37
C ASN A 125 -8.67 -0.01 24.12
N GLY A 126 -8.01 -0.05 25.29
CA GLY A 126 -8.00 -1.24 26.16
C GLY A 126 -7.53 -2.52 25.47
N ASN A 127 -6.55 -2.40 24.56
CA ASN A 127 -6.07 -3.47 23.67
C ASN A 127 -7.17 -4.15 22.83
N HIS A 128 -8.29 -3.49 22.53
CA HIS A 128 -9.42 -4.08 21.80
C HIS A 128 -9.21 -4.26 20.29
N GLY A 129 -8.19 -3.63 19.70
CA GLY A 129 -7.74 -3.90 18.34
C GLY A 129 -6.53 -3.04 17.97
N LEU A 130 -5.72 -3.52 17.03
CA LEU A 130 -4.49 -2.87 16.55
C LEU A 130 -4.25 -3.25 15.08
N TRP A 131 -3.48 -2.45 14.37
CA TRP A 131 -2.84 -2.88 13.12
C TRP A 131 -1.37 -3.20 13.36
N VAL A 132 -0.78 -3.93 12.43
CA VAL A 132 0.62 -4.34 12.43
C VAL A 132 1.25 -3.83 11.15
N SER A 133 2.40 -3.16 11.26
CA SER A 133 3.11 -2.54 10.15
C SER A 133 3.92 -3.57 9.32
N ARG A 134 4.49 -3.14 8.17
CA ARG A 134 5.39 -3.98 7.37
C ARG A 134 6.58 -4.57 8.14
N THR A 135 7.04 -3.91 9.22
CA THR A 135 8.13 -4.38 10.10
C THR A 135 7.65 -5.21 11.29
N ARG A 136 6.39 -5.68 11.27
CA ARG A 136 5.74 -6.44 12.36
C ARG A 136 5.57 -5.66 13.67
N ALA A 137 5.75 -4.34 13.67
CA ALA A 137 5.47 -3.50 14.83
C ALA A 137 3.96 -3.41 15.08
N LYS A 138 3.52 -3.55 16.34
CA LYS A 138 2.11 -3.39 16.72
C LYS A 138 1.80 -1.91 16.91
N MET A 139 0.78 -1.44 16.21
CA MET A 139 0.43 -0.04 16.12
C MET A 139 -0.89 0.22 16.84
N THR A 140 -0.83 1.03 17.91
CA THR A 140 -1.98 1.36 18.77
C THR A 140 -2.57 2.74 18.47
N TYR A 141 -2.33 3.26 17.27
CA TYR A 141 -2.74 4.58 16.78
C TYR A 141 -2.75 4.53 15.24
N TRP A 142 -3.41 5.50 14.57
CA TRP A 142 -3.47 5.53 13.10
C TRP A 142 -2.16 5.98 12.44
N GLY A 143 -1.95 5.65 11.16
CA GLY A 143 -0.82 6.19 10.40
C GLY A 143 -0.83 7.72 10.36
N GLY A 144 0.35 8.35 10.44
CA GLY A 144 0.49 9.81 10.52
C GLY A 144 0.13 10.44 11.88
N ALA A 145 -0.46 9.68 12.82
CA ALA A 145 -0.61 10.08 14.21
C ALA A 145 0.58 9.59 15.05
N THR A 146 0.69 10.06 16.30
CA THR A 146 1.64 9.56 17.30
C THR A 146 0.91 8.74 18.38
N PRO A 147 1.62 7.98 19.24
CA PRO A 147 1.01 7.34 20.42
C PRO A 147 0.27 8.32 21.36
N ALA A 148 0.61 9.62 21.35
CA ALA A 148 -0.03 10.62 22.19
C ALA A 148 -1.43 11.03 21.69
N ASP A 149 -1.68 10.92 20.38
CA ASP A 149 -2.91 11.38 19.71
C ASP A 149 -4.09 10.38 19.87
N HIS A 150 -3.87 9.29 20.61
CA HIS A 150 -4.82 8.20 20.88
C HIS A 150 -6.20 8.62 21.39
N LYS A 151 -6.34 9.84 21.93
CA LYS A 151 -7.47 10.20 22.79
C LYS A 151 -8.78 10.58 22.08
N ASN A 152 -8.77 11.15 20.87
CA ASN A 152 -9.93 11.91 20.33
C ASN A 152 -10.36 11.61 18.87
N GLY A 153 -10.10 10.41 18.33
CA GLY A 153 -10.47 10.07 16.94
C GLY A 153 -11.95 9.69 16.73
N HIS A 154 -12.75 10.57 16.14
CA HIS A 154 -14.11 10.25 15.64
C HIS A 154 -14.03 9.21 14.49
N PRO A 155 -14.93 8.20 14.41
CA PRO A 155 -14.72 7.02 13.57
C PRO A 155 -15.00 7.20 12.06
N GLU A 156 -15.20 8.43 11.59
CA GLU A 156 -15.74 8.68 10.25
C GLU A 156 -14.65 9.20 9.29
N LEU A 157 -14.15 8.29 8.45
CA LEU A 157 -13.30 8.57 7.28
C LEU A 157 -12.02 9.38 7.56
N LEU A 158 -11.17 8.86 8.45
CA LEU A 158 -9.85 9.44 8.72
C LEU A 158 -8.89 9.22 7.54
N ARG A 159 -8.62 10.27 6.76
CA ARG A 159 -7.57 10.27 5.75
C ARG A 159 -6.19 10.23 6.41
N LEU A 160 -5.29 9.37 5.93
CA LEU A 160 -3.88 9.43 6.30
C LEU A 160 -3.21 10.53 5.47
N THR A 161 -3.00 11.72 6.06
CA THR A 161 -2.31 12.83 5.36
C THR A 161 -1.15 13.38 6.18
N HIS A 162 0.04 13.38 5.57
CA HIS A 162 1.22 14.19 5.92
C HIS A 162 1.80 14.05 7.35
N ALA A 163 2.53 12.95 7.57
CA ALA A 163 3.96 13.00 7.91
C ALA A 163 4.52 11.57 7.92
N GLN A 164 5.69 11.37 7.31
CA GLN A 164 6.40 10.08 7.23
C GLN A 164 5.55 8.94 6.61
N THR A 165 5.56 8.88 5.28
CA THR A 165 5.17 7.69 4.50
C THR A 165 6.20 6.56 4.67
N GLN A 166 6.40 6.11 5.90
CA GLN A 166 7.09 4.87 6.20
C GLN A 166 6.05 3.81 6.60
N LEU A 167 6.18 2.61 6.02
CA LEU A 167 5.64 1.33 6.51
C LEU A 167 4.24 0.84 6.04
N MET A 168 3.54 1.55 5.15
CA MET A 168 2.29 1.05 4.54
C MET A 168 2.58 0.04 3.42
N GLY A 169 2.96 -1.19 3.80
CA GLY A 169 3.27 -2.28 2.87
C GLY A 169 2.85 -3.68 3.34
N VAL A 170 2.66 -3.88 4.65
CA VAL A 170 1.73 -4.89 5.17
C VAL A 170 0.85 -4.16 6.15
N ILE A 171 -0.47 -4.30 6.02
CA ILE A 171 -1.39 -4.06 7.12
C ILE A 171 -1.91 -5.42 7.54
N ALA A 172 -1.56 -5.86 8.75
CA ALA A 172 -2.25 -6.98 9.37
C ALA A 172 -3.06 -6.47 10.57
N ILE A 173 -4.37 -6.66 10.56
CA ILE A 173 -5.27 -6.09 11.56
C ILE A 173 -5.68 -7.17 12.52
N LYS A 174 -5.35 -6.96 13.80
CA LYS A 174 -5.66 -7.87 14.89
C LYS A 174 -6.73 -7.24 15.77
N ILE A 175 -7.93 -7.80 15.72
CA ILE A 175 -9.09 -7.30 16.47
C ILE A 175 -9.36 -8.25 17.65
N THR A 176 -9.73 -7.67 18.78
CA THR A 176 -9.80 -8.36 20.08
C THR A 176 -11.17 -8.23 20.78
N LYS A 177 -12.17 -7.78 20.02
CA LYS A 177 -13.61 -7.95 20.28
C LYS A 177 -14.34 -7.59 18.99
N MET A 178 -15.32 -8.36 18.52
CA MET A 178 -16.00 -7.97 17.29
C MET A 178 -17.45 -8.46 17.13
N SER A 179 -18.32 -7.51 16.79
CA SER A 179 -19.61 -7.73 16.11
C SER A 179 -19.72 -6.61 15.05
N CYS A 180 -18.98 -6.74 13.96
CA CYS A 180 -18.88 -5.70 12.92
C CYS A 180 -19.90 -5.94 11.82
N ALA A 181 -20.89 -5.03 11.76
CA ALA A 181 -21.94 -5.09 10.75
C ALA A 181 -21.41 -4.86 9.32
N ARG A 182 -20.33 -4.06 9.15
CA ARG A 182 -19.65 -3.77 7.88
C ARG A 182 -18.18 -3.37 8.11
N ALA A 183 -17.25 -4.28 7.87
CA ALA A 183 -15.81 -4.00 7.79
C ALA A 183 -15.35 -3.98 6.32
N ALA A 184 -15.60 -2.87 5.63
CA ALA A 184 -14.75 -2.41 4.54
C ALA A 184 -13.51 -1.74 5.16
N VAL A 185 -12.29 -1.74 4.60
CA VAL A 185 -11.69 -2.34 3.39
C VAL A 185 -10.16 -2.28 3.59
N PHE A 186 -9.35 -3.27 3.14
CA PHE A 186 -7.94 -3.42 3.60
C PHE A 186 -6.92 -4.07 2.68
#